data_AF-A0A840SAA7-F1
#
_entry.id   AF-A0A840SAA7-F1
#
_cell.length_a   1.000
_cell.length_b   1.000
_cell.length_c   1.000
_cell.angle_alpha   90.00
_cell.angle_beta   90.00
_cell.angle_gamma   90.00
#
_symmetry.space_group_name_H-M   'P 1'
#
loop_
_entity.id
_entity.type
_entity.pdbx_description
1 polymer ?
#
loop_
_entity_poly.entity_id
_entity_poly.type
_entity_poly.pdbx_seq_one_letter_code
_entity_poly.pdbx_strand_id
1 'polypeptide(L)'
;MKRLFLVIAALFSTAFTASLQAQELPEFTKGEAFVFDSQAIPGKGNDGIKVRNISSSTYFGITVYGYQNGIWKNTATGFLKKQGDTDTLMCDYKVKKFRYYAVTTNSQQPLVPLISKINNDLYITFSDGLPEPDKIDNAAVYDLKGISGKFEDNMKISSSADFDSPCTFFIYGSYYPENGFTLLSALTLKNGEDTDSTDVYYTTEKIRGYRYIKIIPSADREFSFSLYKKHNDLYIEVK
;
A
#
# COMPACT_ATOMS: atom_id res chain seq x y z
N MET A 1 -20.89 4.13 -26.63
CA MET A 1 -19.45 3.91 -26.93
C MET A 1 -18.82 3.26 -25.72
N LYS A 2 -18.43 1.98 -25.82
CA LYS A 2 -17.81 1.21 -24.73
C LYS A 2 -16.33 1.60 -24.65
N ARG A 3 -15.85 2.04 -23.49
CA ARG A 3 -14.41 2.17 -23.20
C ARG A 3 -14.00 0.96 -22.36
N LEU A 4 -13.25 0.07 -22.99
CA LEU A 4 -12.60 -1.08 -22.36
C LEU A 4 -11.44 -0.52 -21.54
N PHE A 5 -11.53 -0.54 -20.21
CA PHE A 5 -10.40 -0.18 -19.36
C PHE A 5 -9.49 -1.40 -19.21
N LEU A 6 -8.34 -1.34 -19.87
CA LEU A 6 -7.24 -2.26 -19.70
C LEU A 6 -6.65 -2.01 -18.30
N VAL A 7 -6.86 -2.93 -17.35
CA VAL A 7 -6.20 -2.87 -16.05
C VAL A 7 -4.76 -3.33 -16.23
N ILE A 8 -3.81 -2.39 -16.18
CA ILE A 8 -2.38 -2.71 -16.11
C ILE A 8 -2.13 -3.22 -14.68
N ALA A 9 -2.19 -4.53 -14.50
CA ALA A 9 -1.52 -5.17 -13.38
C ALA A 9 -0.02 -5.09 -13.66
N ALA A 10 0.74 -4.38 -12.81
CA ALA A 10 2.19 -4.42 -12.85
C ALA A 10 2.65 -5.85 -12.50
N LEU A 11 2.80 -6.67 -13.53
CA LEU A 11 3.35 -8.02 -13.46
C LEU A 11 4.88 -7.90 -13.35
N PHE A 12 5.41 -8.13 -12.14
CA PHE A 12 6.83 -8.42 -11.98
C PHE A 12 7.12 -9.76 -12.68
N SER A 13 7.95 -9.69 -13.73
CA SER A 13 8.30 -10.81 -14.58
C SER A 13 9.36 -11.68 -13.90
N THR A 14 8.97 -12.91 -13.54
CA THR A 14 9.88 -14.06 -13.61
C THR A 14 9.34 -15.01 -14.66
N ALA A 15 10.19 -15.36 -15.61
CA ALA A 15 9.83 -16.15 -16.78
C ALA A 15 9.38 -17.56 -16.36
N PHE A 16 8.06 -17.80 -16.40
CA PHE A 16 7.46 -19.12 -16.58
C PHE A 16 6.31 -18.95 -17.56
N THR A 17 6.50 -19.46 -18.78
CA THR A 17 5.45 -19.55 -19.80
C THR A 17 4.46 -20.65 -19.41
N ALA A 18 3.62 -20.39 -18.41
CA ALA A 18 2.30 -20.98 -18.34
C ALA A 18 1.35 -19.97 -18.96
N SER A 19 0.57 -20.38 -19.96
CA SER A 19 -0.53 -19.59 -20.51
C SER A 19 -1.58 -19.37 -19.41
N LEU A 20 -1.35 -18.39 -18.55
CA LEU A 20 -2.31 -17.86 -17.59
C LEU A 20 -3.41 -17.21 -18.43
N GLN A 21 -4.48 -17.96 -18.65
CA GLN A 21 -5.75 -17.38 -19.03
C GLN A 21 -6.04 -16.31 -17.98
N ALA A 22 -5.98 -15.02 -18.37
CA ALA A 22 -6.30 -13.92 -17.47
C ALA A 22 -7.71 -14.19 -16.95
N GLN A 23 -7.82 -14.60 -15.69
CA GLN A 23 -9.11 -14.93 -15.13
C GLN A 23 -9.92 -13.65 -15.08
N GLU A 24 -11.01 -13.59 -15.83
CA GLU A 24 -11.90 -12.43 -15.82
C GLU A 24 -12.45 -12.23 -14.41
N LEU A 25 -12.28 -11.02 -13.89
CA LEU A 25 -12.87 -10.62 -12.62
C LEU A 25 -14.39 -10.52 -12.79
N PRO A 26 -15.20 -10.89 -11.78
CA PRO A 26 -16.65 -10.71 -11.86
C PRO A 26 -17.00 -9.24 -12.09
N GLU A 27 -17.93 -8.99 -13.01
CA GLU A 27 -18.39 -7.63 -13.31
C GLU A 27 -19.09 -7.01 -12.09
N PHE A 28 -18.72 -5.77 -11.75
CA PHE A 28 -19.39 -4.98 -10.72
C PHE A 28 -20.27 -3.92 -11.37
N THR A 29 -21.59 -4.01 -11.14
CA THR A 29 -22.60 -3.20 -11.86
C THR A 29 -23.22 -2.09 -11.02
N LYS A 30 -22.79 -1.91 -9.76
CA LYS A 30 -23.39 -0.93 -8.82
C LYS A 30 -22.68 0.43 -8.82
N GLY A 31 -21.83 0.71 -9.81
CA GLY A 31 -21.08 1.96 -9.93
C GLY A 31 -19.59 1.72 -10.19
N GLU A 32 -18.78 2.77 -10.04
CA GLU A 32 -17.34 2.68 -10.13
C GLU A 32 -16.76 1.98 -8.90
N ALA A 33 -15.98 0.92 -9.12
CA ALA A 33 -15.36 0.15 -8.06
C ALA A 33 -13.99 -0.37 -8.49
N PHE A 34 -13.10 -0.49 -7.52
CA PHE A 34 -11.91 -1.30 -7.68
C PHE A 34 -12.23 -2.76 -7.35
N VAL A 35 -12.17 -3.63 -8.37
CA VAL A 35 -12.45 -5.05 -8.24
C VAL A 35 -11.14 -5.84 -8.21
N PHE A 36 -10.99 -6.78 -7.28
CA PHE A 36 -9.80 -7.61 -7.17
C PHE A 36 -10.09 -9.03 -6.70
N ASP A 37 -9.21 -9.96 -7.09
CA ASP A 37 -9.17 -11.32 -6.54
C ASP A 37 -8.27 -11.34 -5.30
N SER A 38 -8.87 -11.55 -4.13
CA SER A 38 -8.10 -11.65 -2.89
C SER A 38 -7.11 -12.81 -2.92
N GLN A 39 -7.34 -13.90 -3.66
CA GLN A 39 -6.40 -15.02 -3.72
C GLN A 39 -5.12 -14.69 -4.50
N ALA A 40 -5.17 -13.71 -5.40
CA ALA A 40 -3.99 -13.21 -6.09
C ALA A 40 -3.10 -12.34 -5.17
N ILE A 41 -3.63 -11.87 -4.04
CA ILE A 41 -2.88 -11.09 -3.05
C ILE A 41 -2.18 -12.06 -2.09
N PRO A 42 -0.83 -12.01 -2.00
CA PRO A 42 -0.10 -12.89 -1.10
C PRO A 42 -0.47 -12.70 0.37
N GLY A 43 -0.35 -13.76 1.17
CA GLY A 43 -0.68 -13.75 2.60
C GLY A 43 -2.11 -14.22 2.92
N LYS A 44 -2.49 -14.10 4.18
CA LYS A 44 -3.79 -14.56 4.73
C LYS A 44 -4.66 -13.36 5.08
N GLY A 45 -5.94 -13.41 4.71
CA GLY A 45 -6.96 -12.42 5.05
C GLY A 45 -8.17 -13.12 5.65
N ASN A 46 -8.06 -13.56 6.90
CA ASN A 46 -9.07 -14.36 7.59
C ASN A 46 -9.95 -13.55 8.55
N ASP A 47 -9.43 -12.44 9.07
CA ASP A 47 -9.97 -11.77 10.25
C ASP A 47 -10.81 -10.57 9.82
N GLY A 48 -10.21 -9.38 9.74
CA GLY A 48 -10.91 -8.14 9.41
C GLY A 48 -10.43 -7.47 8.13
N ILE A 49 -11.13 -6.38 7.78
CA ILE A 49 -10.72 -5.44 6.74
C ILE A 49 -10.26 -4.18 7.43
N LYS A 50 -9.01 -3.78 7.18
CA LYS A 50 -8.44 -2.53 7.65
C LYS A 50 -8.27 -1.58 6.48
N VAL A 51 -8.58 -0.32 6.70
CA VAL A 51 -8.48 0.72 5.69
C VAL A 51 -7.53 1.79 6.15
N ARG A 52 -6.76 2.36 5.23
CA ARG A 52 -5.83 3.44 5.51
C ARG A 52 -5.92 4.51 4.43
N ASN A 53 -5.85 5.77 4.82
CA ASN A 53 -5.79 6.89 3.89
C ASN A 53 -4.36 7.44 3.86
N ILE A 54 -3.67 7.32 2.73
CA ILE A 54 -2.41 8.02 2.47
C ILE A 54 -2.56 9.09 1.38
N SER A 55 -3.77 9.26 0.86
CA SER A 55 -4.16 10.29 -0.10
C SER A 55 -4.44 11.63 0.57
N SER A 56 -4.45 12.69 -0.23
CA SER A 56 -4.85 14.05 0.14
C SER A 56 -6.36 14.19 0.35
N SER A 57 -7.16 13.23 -0.11
CA SER A 57 -8.61 13.23 0.08
C SER A 57 -8.99 13.21 1.55
N THR A 58 -10.05 13.96 1.88
CA THR A 58 -10.59 14.06 3.24
C THR A 58 -12.06 13.67 3.26
N TYR A 59 -12.53 13.20 4.41
CA TYR A 59 -13.94 12.91 4.68
C TYR A 59 -14.66 12.06 3.61
N PHE A 60 -14.16 10.84 3.36
CA PHE A 60 -14.81 9.92 2.43
C PHE A 60 -15.22 8.61 3.09
N GLY A 61 -16.38 8.12 2.68
CA GLY A 61 -16.93 6.82 3.01
C GLY A 61 -16.40 5.74 2.08
N ILE A 62 -16.30 4.54 2.62
CA ILE A 62 -15.81 3.33 1.95
C ILE A 62 -16.90 2.29 2.07
N THR A 63 -17.20 1.60 0.96
CA THR A 63 -18.04 0.40 0.98
C THR A 63 -17.29 -0.75 0.32
N VAL A 64 -17.24 -1.88 1.01
CA VAL A 64 -16.63 -3.12 0.52
C VAL A 64 -17.71 -4.14 0.26
N TYR A 65 -17.66 -4.72 -0.93
CA TYR A 65 -18.54 -5.80 -1.35
C TYR A 65 -17.74 -7.10 -1.54
N GLY A 66 -18.34 -8.22 -1.12
CA GLY A 66 -17.84 -9.56 -1.39
C GLY A 66 -18.70 -10.27 -2.42
N TYR A 67 -18.07 -10.92 -3.40
CA TYR A 67 -18.76 -11.71 -4.42
C TYR A 67 -18.98 -13.15 -3.97
N GLN A 68 -20.21 -13.61 -3.99
CA GLN A 68 -20.56 -15.01 -3.70
C GLN A 68 -21.80 -15.42 -4.49
N ASN A 69 -21.74 -16.60 -5.12
CA ASN A 69 -22.87 -17.22 -5.83
C ASN A 69 -23.52 -16.27 -6.86
N GLY A 70 -22.71 -15.58 -7.67
CA GLY A 70 -23.24 -14.67 -8.69
C GLY A 70 -23.55 -13.25 -8.20
N ILE A 71 -23.44 -12.96 -6.89
CA ILE A 71 -24.00 -11.75 -6.28
C ILE A 71 -22.95 -10.99 -5.47
N TRP A 72 -22.92 -9.66 -5.65
CA TRP A 72 -22.19 -8.72 -4.80
C TRP A 72 -22.97 -8.36 -3.55
N LYS A 73 -22.47 -8.77 -2.39
CA LYS A 73 -23.03 -8.47 -1.07
C LYS A 73 -22.24 -7.35 -0.41
N ASN A 74 -22.91 -6.37 0.20
CA ASN A 74 -22.22 -5.43 1.08
C ASN A 74 -21.67 -6.23 2.28
N THR A 75 -20.38 -6.08 2.54
CA THR A 75 -19.69 -6.83 3.61
C THR A 75 -19.17 -5.93 4.72
N ALA A 76 -18.86 -4.68 4.40
CA ALA A 76 -18.28 -3.74 5.34
C ALA A 76 -18.42 -2.31 4.82
N THR A 77 -18.57 -1.36 5.75
CA THR A 77 -18.54 0.08 5.46
C THR A 77 -17.67 0.78 6.48
N GLY A 78 -17.07 1.90 6.10
CA GLY A 78 -16.36 2.77 7.03
C GLY A 78 -16.13 4.15 6.46
N PHE A 79 -15.30 4.92 7.16
CA PHE A 79 -15.09 6.32 6.85
C PHE A 79 -13.70 6.76 7.27
N LEU A 80 -13.01 7.49 6.40
CA LEU A 80 -11.69 8.07 6.69
C LEU A 80 -11.77 9.59 6.61
N LYS A 81 -11.22 10.26 7.63
CA LYS A 81 -11.37 11.71 7.81
C LYS A 81 -10.28 12.51 7.11
N LYS A 82 -9.03 12.05 7.17
CA LYS A 82 -7.86 12.80 6.72
C LYS A 82 -6.70 11.90 6.32
N GLN A 83 -5.66 12.48 5.74
CA GLN A 83 -4.43 11.77 5.43
C GLN A 83 -3.77 11.22 6.71
N GLY A 84 -3.26 9.99 6.64
CA GLY A 84 -2.72 9.22 7.75
C GLY A 84 -3.78 8.55 8.63
N ASP A 85 -5.07 8.72 8.33
CA ASP A 85 -6.15 8.07 9.09
C ASP A 85 -6.22 6.56 8.77
N THR A 86 -6.57 5.77 9.77
CA THR A 86 -6.69 4.31 9.67
C THR A 86 -7.92 3.86 10.44
N ASP A 87 -8.66 2.90 9.88
CA ASP A 87 -9.85 2.35 10.52
C ASP A 87 -9.93 0.83 10.31
N THR A 88 -10.63 0.13 11.19
CA THR A 88 -10.99 -1.28 11.02
C THR A 88 -12.48 -1.34 10.71
N LEU A 89 -12.81 -1.80 9.50
CA LEU A 89 -14.21 -1.85 9.09
C LEU A 89 -14.95 -2.92 9.88
N MET A 90 -16.13 -2.56 10.39
CA MET A 90 -17.05 -3.55 10.92
C MET A 90 -17.54 -4.43 9.76
N CYS A 91 -17.17 -5.70 9.81
CA CYS A 91 -17.49 -6.67 8.77
C CYS A 91 -18.62 -7.59 9.25
N ASP A 92 -19.66 -7.73 8.43
CA ASP A 92 -20.75 -8.70 8.69
C ASP A 92 -20.30 -10.16 8.50
N TYR A 93 -19.13 -10.35 7.90
CA TYR A 93 -18.57 -11.64 7.53
C TYR A 93 -17.05 -11.66 7.67
N LYS A 94 -16.50 -12.85 7.96
CA LYS A 94 -15.05 -13.07 7.88
C LYS A 94 -14.56 -12.86 6.45
N VAL A 95 -13.39 -12.23 6.31
CA VAL A 95 -12.78 -11.94 5.00
C VAL A 95 -12.59 -13.21 4.17
N LYS A 96 -12.12 -14.32 4.75
CA LYS A 96 -11.93 -15.59 4.01
C LYS A 96 -13.17 -16.15 3.30
N LYS A 97 -14.37 -15.63 3.56
CA LYS A 97 -15.62 -16.06 2.93
C LYS A 97 -15.69 -15.71 1.44
N PHE A 98 -15.02 -14.65 1.00
CA PHE A 98 -15.13 -14.15 -0.37
C PHE A 98 -13.79 -14.25 -1.08
N ARG A 99 -13.84 -14.68 -2.35
CA ARG A 99 -12.67 -14.68 -3.23
C ARG A 99 -12.48 -13.30 -3.85
N TYR A 100 -13.53 -12.76 -4.47
CA TYR A 100 -13.49 -11.47 -5.13
C TYR A 100 -14.12 -10.38 -4.28
N TYR A 101 -13.52 -9.20 -4.36
CA TYR A 101 -13.94 -8.00 -3.67
C TYR A 101 -14.12 -6.87 -4.64
N ALA A 102 -15.06 -5.97 -4.31
CA ALA A 102 -15.20 -4.68 -4.96
C ALA A 102 -15.21 -3.60 -3.88
N VAL A 103 -14.44 -2.54 -4.08
CA VAL A 103 -14.33 -1.42 -3.14
C VAL A 103 -14.79 -0.17 -3.85
N THR A 104 -15.75 0.53 -3.25
CA THR A 104 -16.22 1.83 -3.71
C THR A 104 -15.91 2.88 -2.66
N THR A 105 -15.72 4.12 -3.12
CA THR A 105 -15.63 5.29 -2.26
C THR A 105 -16.56 6.37 -2.79
N ASN A 106 -16.98 7.28 -1.91
CA ASN A 106 -17.65 8.52 -2.33
C ASN A 106 -16.68 9.72 -2.31
N SER A 107 -15.37 9.48 -2.40
CA SER A 107 -14.40 10.56 -2.50
C SER A 107 -14.70 11.42 -3.72
N GLN A 108 -14.48 12.73 -3.58
CA GLN A 108 -14.62 13.68 -4.69
C GLN A 108 -13.44 13.57 -5.67
N GLN A 109 -12.33 12.97 -5.24
CA GLN A 109 -11.14 12.77 -6.06
C GLN A 109 -10.96 11.28 -6.36
N PRO A 110 -10.45 10.93 -7.55
CA PRO A 110 -10.05 9.56 -7.85
C PRO A 110 -9.00 9.08 -6.85
N LEU A 111 -9.17 7.84 -6.36
CA LEU A 111 -8.25 7.20 -5.43
C LEU A 111 -7.72 5.91 -6.06
N VAL A 112 -6.45 5.62 -5.80
CA VAL A 112 -5.79 4.36 -6.17
C VAL A 112 -5.71 3.45 -4.93
N PRO A 113 -6.45 2.32 -4.92
CA PRO A 113 -6.35 1.36 -3.83
C PRO A 113 -5.11 0.47 -3.96
N LEU A 114 -4.39 0.31 -2.86
CA LEU A 114 -3.29 -0.64 -2.68
C LEU A 114 -3.75 -1.74 -1.73
N ILE A 115 -3.67 -2.99 -2.18
CA ILE A 115 -4.20 -4.14 -1.44
C ILE A 115 -3.05 -4.97 -0.87
N SER A 116 -3.14 -5.32 0.40
CA SER A 116 -2.21 -6.24 1.07
C SER A 116 -2.91 -7.10 2.11
N LYS A 117 -2.24 -8.16 2.55
CA LYS A 117 -2.72 -9.01 3.64
C LYS A 117 -1.64 -9.16 4.71
N ILE A 118 -1.91 -8.64 5.91
CA ILE A 118 -0.94 -8.61 7.01
C ILE A 118 -1.65 -9.06 8.28
N ASN A 119 -0.98 -9.89 9.08
CA ASN A 119 -1.50 -10.37 10.36
C ASN A 119 -2.92 -10.98 10.28
N ASN A 120 -3.24 -11.67 9.18
CA ASN A 120 -4.56 -12.22 8.86
C ASN A 120 -5.65 -11.19 8.52
N ASP A 121 -5.35 -9.90 8.41
CA ASP A 121 -6.28 -8.87 7.96
C ASP A 121 -6.05 -8.53 6.48
N LEU A 122 -7.13 -8.13 5.79
CA LEU A 122 -7.07 -7.52 4.47
C LEU A 122 -6.93 -6.00 4.62
N TYR A 123 -5.84 -5.43 4.12
CA TYR A 123 -5.60 -4.00 4.12
C TYR A 123 -5.95 -3.38 2.77
N ILE A 124 -6.71 -2.30 2.79
CA ILE A 124 -7.02 -1.46 1.63
C ILE A 124 -6.50 -0.06 1.93
N THR A 125 -5.39 0.33 1.29
CA THR A 125 -4.80 1.66 1.43
C THR A 125 -5.19 2.54 0.25
N PHE A 126 -5.73 3.72 0.48
CA PHE A 126 -6.12 4.67 -0.56
C PHE A 126 -5.04 5.75 -0.75
N SER A 127 -4.61 5.96 -1.99
CA SER A 127 -3.59 6.93 -2.38
C SER A 127 -4.08 7.84 -3.51
N ASP A 128 -3.51 9.03 -3.66
CA ASP A 128 -3.71 9.88 -4.84
C ASP A 128 -3.06 9.27 -6.10
N GLY A 129 -2.05 8.42 -5.90
CA GLY A 129 -1.25 7.80 -6.95
C GLY A 129 0.07 7.27 -6.41
N LEU A 130 0.74 6.42 -7.19
CA LEU A 130 2.10 6.00 -6.87
C LEU A 130 3.11 6.99 -7.48
N PRO A 131 4.31 7.12 -6.90
CA PRO A 131 5.38 7.88 -7.53
C PRO A 131 5.62 7.44 -8.98
N GLU A 132 5.81 8.41 -9.87
CA GLU A 132 6.13 8.16 -11.27
C GLU A 132 7.46 7.38 -11.40
N PRO A 133 7.60 6.51 -12.42
CA PRO A 133 8.82 5.73 -12.65
C PRO A 133 10.09 6.57 -12.63
N ASP A 134 10.09 7.74 -13.28
CA ASP A 134 11.26 8.63 -13.30
C ASP A 134 11.64 9.15 -11.90
N LYS A 135 10.67 9.39 -11.02
CA LYS A 135 10.92 9.81 -9.63
C LYS A 135 11.54 8.66 -8.83
N ILE A 136 11.10 7.42 -9.09
CA ILE A 136 11.67 6.22 -8.49
C ILE A 136 13.10 6.04 -8.99
N ASP A 137 13.34 6.10 -10.31
CA ASP A 137 14.65 5.83 -10.92
C ASP A 137 15.73 6.82 -10.46
N ASN A 138 15.37 8.09 -10.34
CA ASN A 138 16.29 9.16 -9.91
C ASN A 138 16.47 9.28 -8.38
N ALA A 139 15.66 8.58 -7.57
CA ALA A 139 15.79 8.66 -6.11
C ALA A 139 17.09 8.03 -5.59
N ALA A 140 17.60 8.59 -4.49
CA ALA A 140 18.81 8.10 -3.83
C ALA A 140 18.65 6.65 -3.34
N VAL A 141 19.69 5.85 -3.57
CA VAL A 141 19.76 4.44 -3.13
C VAL A 141 20.53 4.34 -1.82
N TYR A 142 19.92 3.70 -0.83
CA TYR A 142 20.54 3.43 0.47
C TYR A 142 20.90 1.94 0.60
N ASP A 143 22.19 1.62 0.81
CA ASP A 143 22.63 0.24 1.12
C ASP A 143 22.47 -0.04 2.61
N LEU A 144 21.52 -0.92 2.94
CA LEU A 144 21.21 -1.32 4.31
C LEU A 144 22.36 -2.08 4.98
N LYS A 145 23.29 -2.68 4.23
CA LYS A 145 24.50 -3.33 4.79
C LYS A 145 25.40 -2.33 5.52
N GLY A 146 25.34 -1.04 5.15
CA GLY A 146 26.06 0.03 5.82
C GLY A 146 25.54 0.30 7.24
N ILE A 147 24.37 -0.22 7.61
CA ILE A 147 23.76 -0.04 8.92
C ILE A 147 24.01 -1.31 9.74
N SER A 148 24.70 -1.17 10.87
CA SER A 148 25.08 -2.33 11.70
C SER A 148 23.87 -3.09 12.22
N GLY A 149 23.83 -4.41 11.99
CA GLY A 149 22.83 -5.34 12.50
C GLY A 149 21.78 -5.80 11.47
N LYS A 150 20.97 -6.79 11.84
CA LYS A 150 19.83 -7.25 11.02
C LYS A 150 18.54 -6.52 11.40
N PHE A 151 17.74 -6.14 10.42
CA PHE A 151 16.39 -5.63 10.61
C PHE A 151 15.44 -6.83 10.60
N GLU A 152 14.69 -7.07 11.67
CA GLU A 152 13.83 -8.26 11.80
C GLU A 152 12.34 -7.89 11.92
N ASP A 153 12.06 -6.66 12.33
CA ASP A 153 10.72 -6.21 12.72
C ASP A 153 10.15 -5.21 11.71
N ASN A 154 10.07 -3.94 12.10
CA ASN A 154 9.24 -2.93 11.45
C ASN A 154 10.07 -1.81 10.81
N MET A 155 9.38 -0.97 10.05
CA MET A 155 9.91 0.31 9.61
C MET A 155 9.25 1.43 10.41
N LYS A 156 10.08 2.38 10.84
CA LYS A 156 9.67 3.58 11.55
C LYS A 156 10.20 4.78 10.82
N ILE A 157 9.38 5.80 10.70
CA ILE A 157 9.78 7.10 10.15
C ILE A 157 9.52 8.17 11.19
N SER A 158 10.44 9.12 11.31
CA SER A 158 10.31 10.29 12.16
C SER A 158 10.82 11.50 11.41
N SER A 159 10.30 12.68 11.71
CA SER A 159 10.82 13.92 11.16
C SER A 159 11.34 14.84 12.24
N SER A 160 12.40 15.56 11.91
CA SER A 160 12.77 16.85 12.50
C SER A 160 12.79 17.97 11.46
N ALA A 161 12.38 17.68 10.22
CA ALA A 161 12.28 18.62 9.12
C ALA A 161 11.11 19.57 9.34
N ASP A 162 11.26 20.84 9.01
CA ASP A 162 10.16 21.81 9.12
C ASP A 162 9.17 21.66 7.94
N PHE A 163 7.98 21.13 8.21
CA PHE A 163 6.86 21.10 7.26
C PHE A 163 5.49 21.04 7.96
N ASP A 164 4.52 21.79 7.42
CA ASP A 164 3.20 21.97 8.05
C ASP A 164 2.09 21.11 7.43
N SER A 165 2.38 20.38 6.35
CA SER A 165 1.39 19.58 5.61
C SER A 165 1.75 18.10 5.62
N PRO A 166 0.76 17.19 5.76
CA PRO A 166 1.06 15.77 5.76
C PRO A 166 1.80 15.32 4.49
N CYS A 167 2.79 14.45 4.66
CA CYS A 167 3.59 13.89 3.58
C CYS A 167 3.64 12.36 3.73
N THR A 168 3.41 11.66 2.63
CA THR A 168 3.57 10.21 2.56
C THR A 168 4.91 9.88 1.94
N PHE A 169 5.67 9.01 2.59
CA PHE A 169 6.95 8.50 2.14
C PHE A 169 6.75 7.06 1.66
N PHE A 170 6.91 6.87 0.35
CA PHE A 170 6.87 5.55 -0.28
C PHE A 170 8.26 4.92 -0.19
N ILE A 171 8.32 3.72 0.38
CA ILE A 171 9.57 2.99 0.60
C ILE A 171 9.60 1.83 -0.37
N TYR A 172 10.60 1.83 -1.24
CA TYR A 172 10.84 0.76 -2.18
C TYR A 172 12.10 -0.01 -1.79
N GLY A 173 12.12 -1.31 -2.09
CA GLY A 173 13.20 -2.22 -1.75
C GLY A 173 13.71 -2.99 -2.96
N SER A 174 15.00 -3.33 -2.92
CA SER A 174 15.60 -4.25 -3.88
C SER A 174 16.69 -5.11 -3.24
N TYR A 175 16.87 -6.31 -3.78
CA TYR A 175 18.03 -7.17 -3.49
C TYR A 175 19.29 -6.66 -4.18
N TYR A 176 19.11 -6.09 -5.38
CA TYR A 176 20.16 -5.65 -6.30
C TYR A 176 19.65 -4.41 -7.05
N PRO A 177 20.31 -3.24 -6.96
CA PRO A 177 19.76 -1.99 -7.48
C PRO A 177 19.46 -2.02 -8.98
N GLU A 178 20.15 -2.89 -9.73
CA GLU A 178 19.95 -3.12 -11.16
C GLU A 178 18.67 -3.90 -11.51
N ASN A 179 18.07 -4.64 -10.57
CA ASN A 179 16.90 -5.49 -10.80
C ASN A 179 15.56 -4.77 -10.56
N GLY A 180 15.59 -3.44 -10.47
CA GLY A 180 14.42 -2.63 -10.16
C GLY A 180 14.08 -2.61 -8.67
N PHE A 181 13.09 -1.79 -8.33
CA PHE A 181 12.66 -1.51 -6.97
C PHE A 181 11.17 -1.83 -6.81
N THR A 182 10.82 -2.54 -5.73
CA THR A 182 9.44 -2.94 -5.43
C THR A 182 8.93 -2.14 -4.25
N LEU A 183 7.69 -1.64 -4.32
CA LEU A 183 7.06 -0.91 -3.22
C LEU A 183 6.93 -1.85 -2.00
N LEU A 184 7.63 -1.51 -0.92
CA LEU A 184 7.57 -2.24 0.35
C LEU A 184 6.45 -1.73 1.22
N SER A 185 6.40 -0.42 1.43
CA SER A 185 5.46 0.20 2.36
C SER A 185 5.29 1.69 2.07
N ALA A 186 4.32 2.30 2.74
CA ALA A 186 4.10 3.73 2.75
C ALA A 186 3.85 4.18 4.20
N LEU A 187 4.56 5.22 4.63
CA LEU A 187 4.42 5.83 5.95
C LEU A 187 4.02 7.29 5.77
N THR A 188 3.18 7.82 6.66
CA THR A 188 2.65 9.18 6.55
C THR A 188 2.98 9.96 7.82
N LEU A 189 3.72 11.06 7.65
CA LEU A 189 3.93 12.05 8.70
C LEU A 189 2.95 13.20 8.50
N LYS A 190 2.28 13.64 9.57
CA LYS A 190 1.28 14.71 9.53
C LYS A 190 1.90 16.10 9.51
N ASN A 191 3.09 16.25 10.09
CA ASN A 191 3.87 17.48 10.13
C ASN A 191 5.34 17.18 10.49
N GLY A 192 6.14 18.24 10.62
CA GLY A 192 7.58 18.21 10.81
C GLY A 192 8.10 17.57 12.09
N GLU A 193 7.26 17.46 13.14
CA GLU A 193 7.60 16.84 14.42
C GLU A 193 6.73 15.60 14.67
N ASP A 194 6.51 14.79 13.64
CA ASP A 194 5.68 13.60 13.71
C ASP A 194 6.51 12.31 13.58
N THR A 195 5.91 11.21 14.01
CA THR A 195 6.44 9.86 13.84
C THR A 195 5.35 8.93 13.35
N ASP A 196 5.71 8.03 12.45
CA ASP A 196 4.83 6.95 12.00
C ASP A 196 5.60 5.62 12.00
N SER A 197 4.87 4.53 12.11
CA SER A 197 5.44 3.19 12.14
C SER A 197 4.53 2.21 11.45
N THR A 198 5.13 1.20 10.83
CA THR A 198 4.34 0.22 10.13
C THR A 198 4.98 -1.16 10.14
N ASP A 199 4.11 -2.14 10.34
CA ASP A 199 4.33 -3.55 10.02
C ASP A 199 3.64 -3.93 8.70
N VAL A 200 3.04 -2.96 7.99
CA VAL A 200 2.34 -3.14 6.72
C VAL A 200 3.38 -3.20 5.61
N TYR A 201 3.50 -4.38 4.99
CA TYR A 201 4.28 -4.56 3.78
C TYR A 201 3.35 -4.96 2.62
N TYR A 202 3.52 -4.31 1.47
CA TYR A 202 2.80 -4.66 0.24
C TYR A 202 3.38 -5.88 -0.48
N THR A 203 4.45 -6.46 0.08
CA THR A 203 5.09 -7.70 -0.40
C THR A 203 5.06 -8.79 0.69
N THR A 204 5.34 -10.04 0.33
CA THR A 204 5.45 -11.14 1.32
C THR A 204 6.70 -11.04 2.20
N GLU A 205 7.67 -10.24 1.77
CA GLU A 205 8.97 -10.15 2.41
C GLU A 205 9.03 -8.90 3.26
N LYS A 206 9.45 -9.07 4.52
CA LYS A 206 9.82 -7.94 5.37
C LYS A 206 11.10 -7.29 4.87
N ILE A 207 11.41 -6.11 5.41
CA ILE A 207 12.62 -5.34 5.12
C ILE A 207 13.92 -6.19 5.16
N ARG A 208 13.97 -7.23 6.01
CA ARG A 208 15.10 -8.17 6.13
C ARG A 208 15.53 -8.86 4.82
N GLY A 209 14.60 -9.01 3.87
CA GLY A 209 14.90 -9.59 2.58
C GLY A 209 15.71 -8.64 1.72
N TYR A 210 15.50 -7.33 1.86
CA TYR A 210 16.04 -6.34 0.96
C TYR A 210 17.40 -5.83 1.41
N ARG A 211 18.26 -5.51 0.44
CA ARG A 211 19.58 -4.93 0.69
C ARG A 211 19.58 -3.43 0.45
N TYR A 212 18.83 -2.96 -0.53
CA TYR A 212 18.79 -1.57 -0.95
C TYR A 212 17.40 -1.02 -0.78
N ILE A 213 17.28 0.24 -0.38
CA ILE A 213 16.00 0.94 -0.40
C ILE A 213 16.10 2.30 -1.08
N LYS A 214 14.94 2.75 -1.58
CA LYS A 214 14.66 4.11 -2.01
C LYS A 214 13.50 4.65 -1.19
N ILE A 215 13.58 5.93 -0.81
CA ILE A 215 12.53 6.64 -0.06
C ILE A 215 12.07 7.81 -0.92
N ILE A 216 10.80 7.82 -1.30
CA ILE A 216 10.24 8.82 -2.20
C ILE A 216 9.10 9.56 -1.49
N PRO A 217 9.23 10.87 -1.22
CA PRO A 217 8.14 11.68 -0.68
C PRO A 217 7.05 11.90 -1.73
N SER A 218 5.79 11.94 -1.28
CA SER A 218 4.64 12.29 -2.11
C SER A 218 4.65 13.78 -2.47
N ALA A 219 5.22 14.62 -1.59
CA ALA A 219 5.39 16.03 -1.86
C ALA A 219 6.46 16.27 -2.94
N ASP A 220 6.30 17.36 -3.70
CA ASP A 220 7.31 17.88 -4.62
C ASP A 220 8.30 18.79 -3.87
N ARG A 221 8.88 18.21 -2.82
CA ARG A 221 9.91 18.83 -1.99
C ARG A 221 11.02 17.81 -1.77
N GLU A 222 12.24 18.30 -1.77
CA GLU A 222 13.40 17.50 -1.40
C GLU A 222 13.49 17.35 0.11
N PHE A 223 13.75 16.12 0.54
CA PHE A 223 14.05 15.76 1.91
C PHE A 223 15.37 15.01 1.93
N SER A 224 16.10 15.16 3.02
CA SER A 224 17.26 14.32 3.30
C SER A 224 16.89 13.24 4.31
N PHE A 225 17.51 12.07 4.17
CA PHE A 225 17.20 10.91 5.01
C PHE A 225 18.45 10.41 5.72
N SER A 226 18.31 10.15 7.02
CA SER A 226 19.29 9.43 7.82
C SER A 226 18.69 8.10 8.25
N LEU A 227 19.37 7.00 7.97
CA LEU A 227 18.88 5.65 8.28
C LEU A 227 19.72 5.05 9.39
N TYR A 228 19.06 4.46 10.38
CA TYR A 228 19.75 3.78 11.46
C TYR A 228 18.92 2.60 11.99
N LYS A 229 19.59 1.72 12.72
CA LYS A 229 18.95 0.60 13.42
C LYS A 229 18.74 0.98 14.87
N LYS A 230 17.55 0.71 15.40
CA LYS A 230 17.28 0.74 16.85
C LYS A 230 16.40 -0.47 17.20
N HIS A 231 16.85 -1.25 18.17
CA HIS A 231 16.36 -2.61 18.40
C HIS A 231 16.42 -3.45 17.14
N ASN A 232 15.31 -3.96 16.60
CA ASN A 232 15.26 -4.75 15.37
C ASN A 232 14.52 -4.04 14.23
N ASP A 233 14.20 -2.76 14.41
CA ASP A 233 13.50 -1.94 13.44
C ASP A 233 14.48 -1.11 12.60
N LEU A 234 14.10 -0.84 11.35
CA LEU A 234 14.70 0.21 10.54
C LEU A 234 14.06 1.55 10.90
N TYR A 235 14.88 2.52 11.28
CA TYR A 235 14.46 3.90 11.51
C TYR A 235 14.93 4.78 10.34
N ILE A 236 14.00 5.58 9.84
CA ILE A 236 14.20 6.59 8.80
C ILE A 236 13.94 7.95 9.44
N GLU A 237 14.97 8.77 9.56
CA GLU A 237 14.85 10.14 10.04
C GLU A 237 14.85 11.10 8.86
N VAL A 238 13.79 11.91 8.75
CA VAL A 238 13.57 12.94 7.73
C VAL A 238 14.11 14.27 8.22
N LYS A 239 14.93 14.93 7.40
CA LYS A 239 15.60 16.21 7.67
C LYS A 239 15.40 17.18 6.51
#